data_AF-A0A6G0W297-F1
#
_entry.id   AF-A0A6G0W297-F1
#
_cell.length_a   1.000
_cell.length_b   1.000
_cell.length_c   1.000
_cell.angle_alpha   90.00
_cell.angle_beta   90.00
_cell.angle_gamma   90.00
#
_symmetry.space_group_name_H-M   'P 1'
#
loop_
_entity.id
_entity.type
_entity.pdbx_description
1 polymer ?
#
loop_
_entity_poly.entity_id
_entity_poly.type
_entity_poly.pdbx_seq_one_letter_code
_entity_poly.pdbx_strand_id
1 'polypeptide(L)'
;MTKAAAIFTRLQLRETNTTAKGRRFTLEEKLLSLSLYKRRTKSYNTLSKLFTLPCQKTLSNLLSKIPTEIGIDNTLIKILKKNFQNLSYRQKYYVIVFDDVSLEGFCHARGWGWQSLSPDTMTCRRVVLPVTEVRTGDDVHRN
;
A
#
# COMPACT_ATOMS: atom_id res chain seq x y z
N MET A 1 -26.73 2.21 0.66
CA MET A 1 -25.52 1.42 1.01
C MET A 1 -24.31 2.03 0.35
N THR A 2 -23.15 2.05 1.01
CA THR A 2 -21.87 2.44 0.36
C THR A 2 -21.46 1.37 -0.66
N LYS A 3 -20.70 1.76 -1.69
CA LYS A 3 -20.20 0.81 -2.72
C LYS A 3 -19.38 -0.32 -2.09
N ALA A 4 -18.52 0.01 -1.11
CA ALA A 4 -17.72 -0.95 -0.36
C ALA A 4 -18.59 -1.98 0.40
N ALA A 5 -19.66 -1.52 1.07
CA ALA A 5 -20.58 -2.42 1.76
C ALA A 5 -21.29 -3.36 0.78
N ALA A 6 -21.72 -2.85 -0.38
CA ALA A 6 -22.36 -3.68 -1.41
C ALA A 6 -21.41 -4.77 -1.96
N ILE A 7 -20.15 -4.42 -2.24
CA ILE A 7 -19.12 -5.38 -2.66
C ILE A 7 -18.91 -6.45 -1.59
N PHE A 8 -18.77 -6.02 -0.33
CA PHE A 8 -18.57 -6.94 0.79
C PHE A 8 -19.75 -7.90 0.96
N THR A 9 -20.99 -7.38 1.00
CA THR A 9 -22.19 -8.22 1.16
C THR A 9 -22.36 -9.21 0.01
N ARG A 10 -22.14 -8.78 -1.24
CA ARG A 10 -22.19 -9.67 -2.41
C ARG A 10 -21.14 -10.78 -2.34
N LEU A 11 -19.92 -10.45 -1.91
CA LEU A 11 -18.86 -11.43 -1.68
C LEU A 11 -19.30 -12.48 -0.64
N GLN A 12 -19.84 -12.03 0.50
CA GLN A 12 -20.29 -12.95 1.54
C GLN A 12 -21.39 -13.89 1.03
N LEU A 13 -22.41 -13.37 0.34
CA LEU A 13 -23.51 -14.20 -0.17
C LEU A 13 -23.03 -15.22 -1.21
N ARG A 14 -22.07 -14.86 -2.06
CA ARG A 14 -21.54 -15.73 -3.13
C ARG A 14 -20.66 -16.85 -2.59
N GLU A 15 -19.76 -16.55 -1.66
CA GLU A 15 -18.64 -17.42 -1.29
C GLU A 15 -18.79 -18.10 0.10
N THR A 16 -19.87 -17.82 0.84
CA THR A 16 -20.09 -18.46 2.15
C THR A 16 -20.34 -19.96 2.03
N ASN A 17 -21.08 -20.38 0.99
CA ASN A 17 -21.39 -21.79 0.75
C ASN A 17 -20.26 -22.56 0.05
N THR A 18 -19.18 -21.88 -0.35
CA THR A 18 -18.04 -22.52 -1.02
C THR A 18 -16.95 -22.89 -0.02
N THR A 19 -16.30 -24.02 -0.27
CA THR A 19 -15.18 -24.49 0.54
C THR A 19 -14.02 -23.50 0.49
N ALA A 20 -13.24 -23.39 1.57
CA ALA A 20 -12.19 -22.38 1.68
C ALA A 20 -11.17 -22.38 0.52
N LYS A 21 -10.88 -23.54 -0.07
CA LYS A 21 -9.98 -23.68 -1.23
C LYS A 21 -10.64 -23.37 -2.57
N GLY A 22 -11.98 -23.41 -2.65
CA GLY A 22 -12.75 -23.16 -3.87
C GLY A 22 -13.16 -21.69 -4.07
N ARG A 23 -12.92 -20.83 -3.07
CA ARG A 23 -13.33 -19.43 -3.09
C ARG A 23 -12.61 -18.63 -4.15
N ARG A 24 -13.36 -17.86 -4.96
CA ARG A 24 -12.82 -16.95 -5.97
C ARG A 24 -13.13 -15.51 -5.61
N PHE A 25 -12.08 -14.67 -5.64
CA PHE A 25 -12.18 -13.24 -5.33
C PHE A 25 -11.87 -12.40 -6.56
N THR A 26 -12.72 -11.42 -6.83
CA THR A 26 -12.50 -10.41 -7.87
C THR A 26 -11.43 -9.40 -7.45
N LEU A 27 -10.94 -8.58 -8.39
CA LEU A 27 -9.92 -7.57 -8.08
C LEU A 27 -10.45 -6.51 -7.09
N GLU A 28 -11.68 -6.04 -7.27
CA GLU A 28 -12.30 -5.04 -6.38
C GLU A 28 -12.47 -5.56 -4.95
N GLU A 29 -12.91 -6.82 -4.82
CA GLU A 29 -13.02 -7.49 -3.53
C GLU A 29 -11.65 -7.59 -2.85
N LYS A 30 -10.61 -7.98 -3.60
CA LYS A 30 -9.23 -8.03 -3.08
C LYS A 30 -8.70 -6.66 -2.69
N LEU A 31 -9.00 -5.61 -3.46
CA LEU A 31 -8.60 -4.23 -3.14
C LEU A 31 -9.28 -3.73 -1.88
N LEU A 32 -10.58 -4.02 -1.71
CA LEU A 32 -11.31 -3.72 -0.49
C LEU A 32 -10.69 -4.45 0.71
N SER A 33 -10.43 -5.75 0.60
CA SER A 33 -9.76 -6.52 1.65
C SER A 33 -8.34 -6.02 1.93
N LEU A 34 -7.60 -5.60 0.90
CA LEU A 34 -6.26 -5.04 1.03
C LEU A 34 -6.28 -3.72 1.82
N SER A 35 -7.27 -2.86 1.59
CA SER A 35 -7.44 -1.61 2.33
C SER A 35 -7.64 -1.86 3.83
N LEU A 36 -8.43 -2.87 4.19
CA LEU A 36 -8.66 -3.29 5.57
C LEU A 36 -7.37 -3.86 6.20
N TYR A 37 -6.66 -4.72 5.45
CA TYR A 37 -5.42 -5.33 5.88
C TYR A 37 -4.31 -4.30 6.13
N LYS A 38 -4.18 -3.29 5.26
CA LYS A 38 -3.21 -2.21 5.39
C LYS A 38 -3.48 -1.30 6.59
N ARG A 39 -4.75 -1.12 6.97
CA ARG A 39 -5.10 -0.28 8.12
C ARG A 39 -4.67 -0.91 9.44
N ARG A 40 -5.06 -2.18 9.68
CA ARG A 40 -4.59 -2.97 10.84
C ARG A 40 -4.62 -4.46 10.50
N THR A 41 -3.47 -5.11 10.54
CA THR A 41 -3.32 -6.54 10.20
C THR A 41 -4.01 -7.45 11.22
N LYS A 42 -3.91 -7.13 12.52
CA LYS A 42 -4.55 -7.91 13.59
C LYS A 42 -6.07 -7.95 13.47
N SER A 43 -6.70 -6.81 13.19
CA SER A 43 -8.16 -6.76 13.00
C SER A 43 -8.59 -7.54 11.76
N TYR A 44 -7.79 -7.50 10.68
CA TYR A 44 -8.05 -8.30 9.50
C TYR A 44 -8.01 -9.80 9.80
N ASN A 45 -7.05 -10.26 10.62
CA ASN A 45 -6.97 -11.66 11.03
C ASN A 45 -8.20 -12.12 11.82
N THR A 46 -8.72 -11.26 12.71
CA THR A 46 -9.97 -11.55 13.43
C THR A 46 -11.15 -11.59 12.46
N LEU A 47 -11.25 -10.60 11.57
CA LEU A 47 -12.35 -10.50 10.61
C LEU A 47 -12.36 -11.69 9.62
N SER A 48 -11.19 -12.17 9.20
CA SER A 48 -11.04 -13.31 8.29
C SER A 48 -11.46 -14.64 8.91
N LYS A 49 -11.59 -14.73 10.23
CA LYS A 49 -12.17 -15.91 10.91
C LYS A 49 -13.70 -15.88 10.91
N LEU A 50 -14.28 -14.67 10.90
CA LEU A 50 -15.72 -14.46 10.97
C LEU A 50 -16.38 -14.40 9.59
N PHE A 51 -15.66 -13.88 8.59
CA PHE A 51 -16.18 -13.63 7.25
C PHE A 51 -15.34 -14.32 6.18
N THR A 52 -15.93 -14.52 5.01
CA THR A 52 -15.23 -15.02 3.83
C THR A 52 -14.37 -13.93 3.22
N LEU A 53 -13.06 -13.97 3.53
CA LEU A 53 -12.08 -12.99 3.07
C LEU A 53 -10.85 -13.66 2.43
N PRO A 54 -10.12 -12.96 1.54
CA PRO A 54 -8.86 -13.45 1.01
C PRO A 54 -7.83 -13.70 2.12
N CYS A 55 -7.00 -14.74 1.95
CA CYS A 55 -5.94 -15.00 2.91
C CYS A 55 -4.84 -13.92 2.82
N GLN A 56 -4.09 -13.75 3.91
CA GLN A 56 -2.99 -12.79 3.99
C GLN A 56 -1.96 -12.99 2.87
N LYS A 57 -1.65 -14.26 2.53
CA LYS A 57 -0.74 -14.60 1.42
C LYS A 57 -1.24 -14.07 0.08
N THR A 58 -2.54 -14.14 -0.19
CA THR A 58 -3.13 -13.57 -1.42
C THR A 58 -2.95 -12.05 -1.46
N LEU A 59 -3.11 -11.35 -0.34
CA LEU A 59 -2.92 -9.90 -0.26
C LEU A 59 -1.44 -9.51 -0.42
N SER A 60 -0.53 -10.24 0.21
CA SER A 60 0.91 -10.02 0.04
C SER A 60 1.35 -10.26 -1.41
N ASN A 61 0.86 -11.32 -2.05
CA ASN A 61 1.12 -11.60 -3.46
C ASN A 61 0.48 -10.56 -4.39
N LEU A 62 -0.59 -9.89 -3.97
CA LEU A 62 -1.18 -8.79 -4.73
C LEU A 62 -0.29 -7.55 -4.64
N LEU A 63 0.25 -7.25 -3.44
CA LEU A 63 1.19 -6.16 -3.23
C LEU A 63 2.52 -6.36 -3.95
N SER A 64 3.03 -7.59 -3.99
CA SER A 64 4.31 -7.90 -4.65
C SER A 64 4.29 -7.69 -6.16
N LYS A 65 3.10 -7.53 -6.76
CA LYS A 65 2.95 -7.21 -8.19
C LYS A 65 3.20 -5.73 -8.49
N ILE A 66 3.19 -4.87 -7.47
CA ILE A 66 3.46 -3.45 -7.64
C ILE A 66 4.99 -3.29 -7.58
N PRO A 67 5.65 -2.93 -8.70
CA PRO A 67 7.09 -2.74 -8.70
C PRO A 67 7.43 -1.53 -7.83
N THR A 68 8.34 -1.71 -6.88
CA THR A 68 8.93 -0.61 -6.11
C THR A 68 10.39 -0.50 -6.47
N GLU A 69 10.71 0.47 -7.30
CA GLU A 69 12.07 0.77 -7.76
C GLU A 69 12.62 1.98 -7.01
N ILE A 70 13.94 2.14 -7.06
CA ILE A 70 14.61 3.30 -6.48
C ILE A 70 14.40 4.48 -7.42
N GLY A 71 14.13 5.66 -6.87
CA GLY A 71 13.93 6.89 -7.62
C GLY A 71 12.46 7.26 -7.75
N ILE A 72 12.15 8.01 -8.80
CA ILE A 72 10.82 8.60 -9.00
C ILE A 72 9.92 7.62 -9.75
N ASP A 73 8.81 7.23 -9.12
CA ASP A 73 7.80 6.38 -9.76
C ASP A 73 6.95 7.20 -10.75
N ASN A 74 7.24 7.00 -12.04
CA ASN A 74 6.51 7.64 -13.14
C ASN A 74 5.03 7.24 -13.20
N THR A 75 4.69 6.03 -12.73
CA THR A 75 3.30 5.58 -12.71
C THR A 75 2.50 6.37 -11.68
N LEU A 76 3.08 6.61 -10.51
CA LEU A 76 2.52 7.46 -9.47
C LEU A 76 2.36 8.90 -9.96
N ILE A 77 3.38 9.48 -10.60
CA ILE A 77 3.26 10.84 -11.19
C ILE A 77 2.14 10.91 -12.22
N LYS A 78 1.99 9.90 -13.08
CA LYS A 78 0.91 9.86 -14.09
C LYS A 78 -0.48 9.80 -13.44
N ILE A 79 -0.64 9.00 -12.38
CA ILE A 79 -1.88 8.90 -11.62
C ILE A 79 -2.20 10.23 -10.95
N LEU A 80 -1.19 10.85 -10.31
CA LEU A 80 -1.32 12.17 -9.69
C LEU A 80 -1.76 13.22 -10.71
N LYS A 81 -1.08 13.32 -11.86
CA LYS A 81 -1.46 14.22 -12.96
C LYS A 81 -2.92 14.05 -13.39
N LYS A 82 -3.39 12.81 -13.51
CA LYS A 82 -4.79 12.50 -13.86
C LYS A 82 -5.76 13.00 -12.79
N ASN A 83 -5.45 12.81 -11.51
CA ASN A 83 -6.29 13.30 -10.42
C ASN A 83 -6.31 14.84 -10.36
N PHE A 84 -5.19 15.49 -10.68
CA PHE A 84 -5.07 16.95 -10.67
C PHE A 84 -5.74 17.67 -11.84
N GLN A 85 -6.12 16.97 -12.91
CA GLN A 85 -6.86 17.57 -14.04
C GLN A 85 -8.20 18.17 -13.60
N ASN A 86 -8.84 17.59 -12.59
CA ASN A 86 -10.17 18.00 -12.12
C ASN A 86 -10.12 19.03 -10.99
N LEU A 87 -8.93 19.47 -10.54
CA LEU A 87 -8.82 20.45 -9.47
C LEU A 87 -8.85 21.89 -9.99
N SER A 88 -9.39 22.79 -9.15
CA SER A 88 -9.37 24.23 -9.43
C SER A 88 -7.94 24.79 -9.37
N TYR A 89 -7.70 25.94 -10.02
CA TYR A 89 -6.37 26.55 -10.09
C TYR A 89 -5.73 26.78 -8.71
N ARG A 90 -6.53 27.19 -7.72
CA ARG A 90 -6.06 27.43 -6.34
C ARG A 90 -5.60 26.16 -5.63
N GLN A 91 -6.13 25.01 -6.00
CA GLN A 91 -5.79 23.70 -5.42
C GLN A 91 -4.61 23.01 -6.11
N LYS A 92 -4.03 23.64 -7.15
CA LYS A 92 -2.87 23.08 -7.90
C LYS A 92 -1.52 23.46 -7.32
N TYR A 93 -1.47 24.39 -6.36
CA TYR A 93 -0.24 24.73 -5.66
C TYR A 93 0.04 23.72 -4.55
N TYR A 94 1.25 23.16 -4.54
CA TYR A 94 1.70 22.22 -3.52
C TYR A 94 3.17 22.44 -3.17
N VAL A 95 3.51 22.19 -1.92
CA VAL A 95 4.89 22.17 -1.43
C VAL A 95 5.30 20.71 -1.31
N ILE A 96 6.42 20.35 -1.93
CA ILE A 96 7.04 19.03 -1.72
C ILE A 96 8.09 19.18 -0.64
N VAL A 97 7.91 18.49 0.48
CA VAL A 97 8.86 18.45 1.59
C VAL A 97 9.47 17.05 1.62
N PHE A 98 10.79 16.99 1.69
CA PHE A 98 11.54 15.75 1.84
C PHE A 98 12.23 15.75 3.19
N ASP A 99 12.23 14.59 3.85
CA ASP A 99 12.99 14.35 5.07
C ASP A 99 13.68 12.99 4.94
N ASP A 100 14.89 12.89 5.47
CA ASP A 100 15.67 11.66 5.42
C ASP A 100 15.40 10.83 6.68
N VAL A 101 15.22 9.52 6.49
CA VAL A 101 15.07 8.59 7.61
C VAL A 101 16.36 7.81 7.77
N SER A 102 16.94 7.84 8.97
CA SER A 102 18.04 6.97 9.33
C SER A 102 17.53 5.54 9.45
N LEU A 103 17.98 4.67 8.54
CA LEU A 103 17.67 3.25 8.57
C LEU A 103 18.85 2.50 9.20
N GLU A 104 18.56 1.46 9.96
CA GLU A 104 19.58 0.54 10.45
C GLU A 104 20.27 -0.13 9.25
N GLY A 105 21.60 -0.11 9.26
CA GLY A 105 22.43 -0.68 8.20
C GLY A 105 22.36 -2.21 8.22
N PHE A 106 21.39 -2.78 7.50
CA PHE A 106 21.27 -4.22 7.33
C PHE A 106 21.38 -4.64 5.86
N CYS A 107 22.26 -5.60 5.57
CA CYS A 107 22.39 -6.20 4.25
C CYS A 107 21.24 -7.16 3.99
N HIS A 108 20.19 -6.70 3.30
CA HIS A 108 19.09 -7.56 2.87
C HIS A 108 19.36 -8.13 1.47
N ALA A 109 19.78 -9.39 1.39
CA ALA A 109 19.87 -10.12 0.14
C ALA A 109 18.45 -10.50 -0.32
N ARG A 110 18.00 -9.95 -1.45
CA ARG A 110 16.77 -10.39 -2.14
C ARG A 110 17.06 -11.71 -2.88
N GLY A 111 17.31 -12.79 -2.13
CA GLY A 111 17.59 -14.13 -2.66
C GLY A 111 18.41 -14.97 -1.68
N TRP A 112 17.82 -16.08 -1.23
CA TRP A 112 18.39 -17.24 -0.52
C TRP A 112 19.84 -17.14 0.00
N GLY A 113 19.98 -17.18 1.33
CA GLY A 113 21.23 -17.54 2.01
C GLY A 113 21.82 -16.40 2.84
N TRP A 114 21.92 -16.63 4.16
CA TRP A 114 22.80 -15.84 5.01
C TRP A 114 24.24 -16.25 4.72
N GLN A 115 25.06 -15.35 4.19
CA GLN A 115 26.51 -15.46 4.27
C GLN A 115 27.02 -14.22 4.99
N SER A 116 27.68 -14.43 6.12
CA SER A 116 28.39 -13.41 6.87
C SER A 116 29.49 -12.81 5.99
N LEU A 117 29.49 -11.49 5.81
CA LEU A 117 30.57 -10.76 5.16
C LEU A 117 31.38 -9.99 6.22
N SER A 118 32.70 -10.19 6.16
CA SER A 118 33.74 -9.59 7.00
C SER A 118 33.82 -8.05 6.87
N PRO A 119 34.49 -7.34 7.82
CA PRO A 119 34.23 -5.92 8.11
C PRO A 119 34.73 -4.86 7.11
N ASP A 120 35.40 -5.18 6.00
CA ASP A 120 36.37 -4.24 5.42
C ASP A 120 35.98 -3.46 4.14
N THR A 121 34.69 -3.30 3.80
CA THR A 121 34.32 -2.38 2.70
C THR A 121 33.03 -1.61 2.98
N MET A 122 33.12 -0.58 3.83
CA MET A 122 32.06 0.42 3.99
C MET A 122 32.05 1.40 2.82
N THR A 123 31.30 1.10 1.76
CA THR A 123 30.55 2.15 1.06
C THR A 123 29.36 1.57 0.29
N CYS A 124 28.16 1.76 0.84
CA CYS A 124 26.91 1.61 0.09
C CYS A 124 26.08 2.89 0.34
N ARG A 125 26.28 3.93 -0.50
CA ARG A 125 25.37 5.07 -0.52
C ARG A 125 24.10 4.63 -1.24
N ARG A 126 23.01 4.43 -0.48
CA ARG A 126 21.68 4.30 -1.03
C ARG A 126 20.77 5.31 -0.34
N VAL A 127 20.54 6.44 -1.01
CA VAL A 127 19.52 7.42 -0.62
C VAL A 127 18.16 6.82 -1.01
N VAL A 128 17.33 6.54 -0.02
CA VAL A 128 15.93 6.12 -0.21
C VAL A 128 15.08 7.27 0.31
N LEU A 129 14.45 8.03 -0.59
CA LEU A 129 13.51 9.08 -0.21
C LEU A 129 12.17 8.45 0.18
N PRO A 130 11.68 8.63 1.41
CA PRO A 130 10.31 8.29 1.76
C PRO A 130 9.37 9.43 1.35
N VAL A 131 8.28 9.09 0.64
CA VAL A 131 7.17 10.02 0.40
C VAL A 131 6.27 10.00 1.63
N THR A 132 6.27 11.07 2.42
CA THR A 132 5.27 11.32 3.46
C THR A 132 4.24 12.32 2.96
N GLU A 133 2.98 11.89 3.04
CA GLU A 133 1.72 12.63 3.03
C GLU A 133 1.69 14.08 2.47
N VAL A 134 0.99 14.26 1.35
CA VAL A 134 0.62 15.58 0.83
C VAL A 134 -0.46 16.18 1.74
N ARG A 135 -0.09 17.16 2.58
CA ARG A 135 -1.05 18.01 3.29
C ARG A 135 -1.46 19.16 2.38
N THR A 136 -2.76 19.27 2.12
CA THR A 136 -3.38 20.46 1.52
C THR A 136 -3.51 21.50 2.62
N GLY A 137 -2.81 22.63 2.47
CA GLY A 137 -2.88 23.74 3.41
C GLY A 137 -4.14 24.57 3.16
N ASP A 138 -5.22 24.22 3.84
CA ASP A 138 -6.33 25.13 4.12
C ASP A 138 -6.28 25.46 5.62
N ASP A 139 -5.51 26.47 6.02
CA ASP A 139 -5.67 27.18 7.31
C ASP A 139 -4.71 28.39 7.40
N VAL A 140 -5.10 29.52 6.80
CA VAL A 140 -4.69 30.86 7.25
C VAL A 140 -5.86 31.81 7.02
N HIS A 141 -6.81 31.89 7.96
CA HIS A 141 -7.55 33.12 8.32
C HIS A 141 -8.46 32.84 9.55
N ARG A 142 -8.00 33.31 10.71
CA ARG A 142 -8.66 33.59 12.02
C ARG A 142 -7.47 33.68 13.00
N ASN A 143 -7.05 34.82 13.54
CA ASN A 143 -7.76 35.98 14.09
C ASN A 143 -6.92 37.24 13.85
#